data_AF-A0A7X8EBX0-F1
#
_entry.id   AF-A0A7X8EBX0-F1
#
_cell.length_a   1.000
_cell.length_b   1.000
_cell.length_c   1.000
_cell.angle_alpha   90.00
_cell.angle_beta   90.00
_cell.angle_gamma   90.00
#
_symmetry.space_group_name_H-M   'P 1'
#
loop_
_entity.id
_entity.type
_entity.pdbx_description
1 polymer ?
#
loop_
_entity_poly.entity_id
_entity_poly.type
_entity_poly.pdbx_seq_one_letter_code
_entity_poly.pdbx_strand_id
1 'polypeptide(L)'
;MYYHAIKEPSTVLYRTKEEAQKLLFALHAKLTKQNVTILDYLLEPQKCQLLLQAEEKIILPTFTLKPIAKEKLLWYFSSLGSKGKTYPYSGLHECYFLSTCFCELGKVSVEPLPYPLKEVLAVKNGRAE
;
A
#
# COMPACT_ATOMS: atom_id res chain seq x y z
N MET A 1 14.40 4.80 0.34
CA MET A 1 13.90 4.98 -1.04
C MET A 1 12.40 4.65 -1.09
N TYR A 2 11.65 5.26 -2.02
CA TYR A 2 10.21 5.02 -2.16
C TYR A 2 9.87 4.51 -3.56
N TYR A 3 8.89 3.60 -3.64
CA TYR A 3 8.48 2.97 -4.89
C TYR A 3 6.98 2.85 -5.01
N HIS A 4 6.46 3.05 -6.22
CA HIS A 4 5.12 2.64 -6.63
C HIS A 4 5.27 1.35 -7.41
N ALA A 5 4.81 0.26 -6.82
CA ALA A 5 4.84 -1.05 -7.46
C ALA A 5 3.46 -1.36 -8.03
N ILE A 6 3.38 -1.69 -9.31
CA ILE A 6 2.13 -2.01 -10.00
C ILE A 6 2.23 -3.42 -10.60
N LYS A 7 1.24 -4.26 -10.31
CA LYS A 7 1.04 -5.55 -10.98
C LYS A 7 -0.34 -5.55 -11.63
N GLU A 8 -0.35 -5.65 -12.95
CA GLU A 8 -1.54 -5.72 -13.81
C GLU A 8 -1.38 -6.92 -14.75
N PRO A 9 -1.73 -8.14 -14.30
CA PRO A 9 -1.67 -9.32 -15.17
C PRO A 9 -2.82 -9.31 -16.17
N SER A 10 -2.67 -10.08 -17.25
CA SER A 10 -3.77 -10.37 -18.19
C SER A 10 -4.87 -11.24 -17.57
N THR A 11 -4.60 -11.89 -16.43
CA THR A 11 -5.54 -12.71 -15.67
C THR A 11 -5.88 -12.07 -14.34
N VAL A 12 -7.03 -12.46 -13.78
CA VAL A 12 -7.43 -12.04 -12.44
C VAL A 12 -6.45 -12.53 -11.38
N LEU A 13 -6.08 -11.65 -10.45
CA LEU A 13 -5.25 -11.90 -9.27
C LEU A 13 -5.97 -12.76 -8.23
N TYR A 14 -7.28 -12.60 -8.09
CA TYR A 14 -8.15 -13.36 -7.18
C TYR A 14 -9.62 -13.24 -7.61
N ARG A 15 -10.44 -14.18 -7.14
CA ARG A 15 -11.88 -14.26 -7.33
C ARG A 15 -12.64 -14.26 -6.01
N THR A 16 -12.02 -14.77 -4.94
CA THR A 16 -12.65 -14.83 -3.61
C THR A 16 -11.95 -13.95 -2.59
N LYS A 17 -12.60 -13.75 -1.44
CA LYS A 17 -12.04 -12.96 -0.34
C LYS A 17 -10.82 -13.64 0.28
N GLU A 18 -10.86 -14.95 0.40
CA GLU A 18 -9.81 -15.79 0.97
C GLU A 18 -8.56 -15.76 0.08
N GLU A 19 -8.74 -15.77 -1.24
CA GLU A 19 -7.65 -15.61 -2.20
C GLU A 19 -6.99 -14.23 -2.09
N ALA A 20 -7.77 -13.16 -1.98
CA ALA A 20 -7.25 -11.80 -1.76
C ALA A 20 -6.40 -11.71 -0.49
N GLN A 21 -6.91 -12.25 0.62
CA GLN A 21 -6.19 -12.27 1.91
C GLN A 21 -4.90 -13.08 1.84
N LYS A 22 -4.92 -14.28 1.24
CA LYS A 22 -3.73 -15.10 1.04
C LYS A 22 -2.68 -14.36 0.20
N LEU A 23 -3.12 -13.64 -0.84
CA LEU A 23 -2.23 -12.86 -1.69
C LEU A 23 -1.59 -11.70 -0.92
N LEU A 24 -2.36 -10.94 -0.14
CA LEU A 24 -1.83 -9.86 0.70
C LEU A 24 -0.84 -10.37 1.75
N PHE A 25 -1.18 -11.47 2.41
CA PHE A 25 -0.29 -12.11 3.39
C PHE A 25 1.03 -12.56 2.76
N ALA A 26 0.96 -13.22 1.59
CA ALA A 26 2.15 -13.66 0.87
C ALA A 26 3.01 -12.48 0.40
N LEU A 27 2.39 -11.39 -0.07
CA LEU A 27 3.10 -10.17 -0.44
C LEU A 27 3.78 -9.52 0.76
N HIS A 28 3.05 -9.34 1.86
CA HIS A 28 3.58 -8.78 3.09
C HIS A 28 4.78 -9.59 3.59
N ALA A 29 4.63 -10.91 3.75
CA ALA A 29 5.72 -11.78 4.20
C ALA A 29 6.95 -11.73 3.27
N LYS A 30 6.74 -11.65 1.95
CA LYS A 30 7.83 -11.52 0.98
C LYS A 30 8.57 -10.18 1.12
N LEU A 31 7.83 -9.08 1.31
CA LEU A 31 8.39 -7.74 1.43
C LEU A 31 9.11 -7.54 2.77
N THR A 32 8.54 -8.04 3.87
CA THR A 32 9.20 -8.04 5.19
C THR A 32 10.54 -8.76 5.14
N LYS A 33 10.63 -9.92 4.47
CA LYS A 33 11.91 -10.64 4.29
C LYS A 33 12.97 -9.88 3.51
N GLN A 34 12.57 -8.85 2.75
CA GLN A 34 13.47 -7.97 2.00
C GLN A 34 13.68 -6.62 2.69
N ASN A 35 13.26 -6.48 3.95
CA ASN A 35 13.26 -5.20 4.68
C ASN A 35 12.52 -4.08 3.92
N VAL A 36 11.41 -4.45 3.26
CA VAL A 36 10.54 -3.53 2.53
C VAL A 36 9.24 -3.34 3.29
N THR A 37 8.92 -2.08 3.56
CA THR A 37 7.72 -1.66 4.26
C THR A 37 6.62 -1.29 3.27
N ILE A 38 5.42 -1.83 3.45
CA ILE A 38 4.23 -1.38 2.72
C ILE A 38 3.66 -0.16 3.44
N LEU A 39 3.76 1.01 2.81
CA LEU A 39 3.18 2.25 3.31
C LEU A 39 1.68 2.32 3.06
N ASP A 40 1.24 1.87 1.89
CA ASP A 40 -0.17 1.80 1.50
C ASP A 40 -0.35 0.82 0.36
N TYR A 41 -1.58 0.41 0.10
CA TYR A 41 -1.88 -0.45 -1.04
C TYR A 41 -3.33 -0.37 -1.49
N LEU A 42 -3.56 -0.85 -2.71
CA LEU A 42 -4.88 -1.11 -3.27
C LEU A 42 -4.81 -2.41 -4.09
N LEU A 43 -5.54 -3.43 -3.67
CA LEU A 43 -5.60 -4.73 -4.34
C LEU A 43 -6.99 -4.94 -4.94
N GLU A 44 -7.10 -4.83 -6.25
CA GLU A 44 -8.29 -5.10 -7.04
C GLU A 44 -8.14 -6.42 -7.80
N PRO A 45 -9.23 -7.05 -8.29
CA PRO A 45 -9.16 -8.37 -8.92
C PRO A 45 -8.21 -8.46 -10.12
N GLN A 46 -7.88 -7.36 -10.79
CA GLN A 46 -6.96 -7.35 -11.94
C GLN A 46 -5.76 -6.42 -11.73
N LYS A 47 -5.62 -5.83 -10.55
CA LYS A 47 -4.60 -4.81 -10.31
C LYS A 47 -4.17 -4.80 -8.86
N CYS A 48 -2.87 -4.90 -8.62
CA CYS A 48 -2.29 -4.68 -7.30
C CYS A 48 -1.36 -3.48 -7.36
N GLN A 49 -1.62 -2.49 -6.53
CA GLN A 49 -0.77 -1.32 -6.37
C GLN A 49 -0.25 -1.28 -4.94
N LEU A 50 1.06 -1.09 -4.80
CA LEU A 50 1.72 -0.95 -3.51
C LEU A 50 2.51 0.36 -3.49
N LEU A 51 2.44 1.07 -2.38
CA LEU A 51 3.36 2.13 -2.03
C LEU A 51 4.37 1.57 -1.04
N LEU A 52 5.64 1.56 -1.41
CA LEU A 52 6.69 0.85 -0.69
C LEU A 52 7.77 1.82 -0.20
N GLN A 53 8.33 1.52 0.96
CA GLN A 53 9.57 2.09 1.48
C GLN A 53 10.60 0.98 1.64
N ALA A 54 11.83 1.22 1.18
CA ALA A 54 12.95 0.30 1.35
C ALA A 54 14.23 1.11 1.56
N GLU A 55 15.15 0.60 2.38
CA GLU A 55 16.48 1.21 2.53
C GLU A 55 17.30 1.07 1.25
N GLU A 56 17.23 -0.11 0.63
CA GLU A 56 17.97 -0.46 -0.57
C GLU A 56 17.08 -0.55 -1.83
N LYS A 57 17.72 -0.75 -2.98
CA LYS A 57 17.03 -0.96 -4.25
C LYS A 57 16.37 -2.34 -4.27
N ILE A 58 15.06 -2.37 -4.51
CA ILE A 58 14.27 -3.61 -4.51
C ILE A 58 14.11 -4.20 -5.91
N ILE A 59 13.95 -5.52 -5.98
CA ILE A 59 13.62 -6.25 -7.22
C ILE A 59 12.35 -7.06 -6.99
N LEU A 60 11.27 -6.68 -7.69
CA LEU A 60 9.99 -7.38 -7.68
C LEU A 60 9.64 -7.78 -9.13
N PRO A 61 10.06 -8.96 -9.62
CA PRO A 61 9.97 -9.30 -11.04
C PRO A 61 8.56 -9.28 -11.63
N THR A 62 7.55 -9.52 -10.81
CA THR A 62 6.13 -9.51 -11.21
C THR A 62 5.48 -8.14 -11.12
N PHE A 63 6.24 -7.10 -10.75
CA PHE A 63 5.76 -5.73 -10.57
C PHE A 63 6.58 -4.78 -11.43
N THR A 64 5.90 -3.84 -12.06
CA THR A 64 6.52 -2.64 -12.58
C THR A 64 6.85 -1.74 -11.40
N LEU A 65 8.14 -1.45 -11.20
CA LEU A 65 8.63 -0.58 -10.13
C LEU A 65 8.91 0.82 -10.66
N LYS A 66 8.25 1.82 -10.08
CA LYS A 66 8.50 3.24 -10.36
C LYS A 66 9.07 3.90 -9.11
N PRO A 67 10.33 4.36 -9.12
CA PRO A 67 10.87 5.17 -8.03
C PRO A 67 10.03 6.44 -7.83
N ILE A 68 9.83 6.83 -6.59
CA ILE A 68 9.04 8.00 -6.21
C ILE A 68 9.93 8.98 -5.43
N ALA A 69 9.89 10.25 -5.83
CA ALA A 69 10.44 11.34 -5.03
C ALA A 69 9.53 11.61 -3.81
N LYS A 70 10.12 11.88 -2.64
CA LYS A 70 9.40 11.95 -1.36
C LYS A 70 8.20 12.91 -1.42
N GLU A 71 8.33 14.01 -2.13
CA GLU A 71 7.35 15.08 -2.28
C GLU A 71 6.05 14.60 -2.95
N LYS A 72 6.13 13.54 -3.75
CA LYS A 72 4.96 12.95 -4.43
C LYS A 72 4.21 11.93 -3.57
N LEU A 73 4.76 11.51 -2.42
CA LEU A 73 4.17 10.45 -1.59
C LEU A 73 2.74 10.78 -1.16
N LEU A 74 2.47 12.03 -0.76
CA LEU A 74 1.13 12.45 -0.36
C LEU A 74 0.09 12.29 -1.48
N TRP A 75 0.49 12.56 -2.72
CA TRP A 75 -0.35 12.33 -3.89
C TRP A 75 -0.65 10.83 -4.07
N TYR A 76 0.35 9.96 -3.91
CA TYR A 76 0.15 8.51 -3.99
C TYR A 76 -0.74 7.96 -2.87
N PHE A 77 -0.58 8.45 -1.63
CA PHE A 77 -1.47 8.11 -0.53
C PHE A 77 -2.92 8.51 -0.84
N SER A 78 -3.14 9.71 -1.38
CA SER A 78 -4.48 10.16 -1.79
C SER A 78 -5.06 9.27 -2.90
N SER A 79 -4.25 8.96 -3.92
CA SER A 79 -4.67 8.13 -5.06
C SER A 79 -5.06 6.71 -4.64
N LEU A 80 -4.22 6.02 -3.84
CA LEU A 80 -4.48 4.66 -3.37
C LEU A 80 -5.61 4.60 -2.34
N GLY A 81 -5.71 5.64 -1.51
CA GLY A 81 -6.76 5.78 -0.51
C GLY A 81 -8.13 6.16 -1.08
N SER A 82 -8.24 6.53 -2.36
CA SER A 82 -9.49 7.00 -2.98
C SER A 82 -10.68 6.04 -2.82
N LYS A 83 -10.40 4.72 -2.73
CA LYS A 83 -11.43 3.67 -2.54
C LYS A 83 -11.53 3.18 -1.09
N GLY A 84 -10.75 3.72 -0.16
CA GLY A 84 -10.67 3.22 1.22
C GLY A 84 -11.98 3.26 2.01
N LYS A 85 -12.96 4.08 1.64
CA LYS A 85 -14.26 4.10 2.34
C LYS A 85 -15.19 2.96 1.93
N THR A 86 -15.00 2.40 0.74
CA THR A 86 -15.97 1.46 0.13
C THR A 86 -15.33 0.13 -0.25
N TYR A 87 -14.00 0.03 -0.24
CA TYR A 87 -13.29 -1.12 -0.77
C TYR A 87 -12.36 -1.77 0.26
N PRO A 88 -12.58 -3.06 0.61
CA PRO A 88 -11.95 -3.68 1.77
C PRO A 88 -10.45 -3.95 1.62
N TYR A 89 -9.94 -4.09 0.39
CA TYR A 89 -8.51 -4.37 0.15
C TYR A 89 -7.75 -3.11 -0.22
N SER A 90 -7.91 -2.09 0.62
CA SER A 90 -7.21 -0.81 0.57
C SER A 90 -6.64 -0.51 1.95
N GLY A 91 -5.37 -0.10 2.01
CA GLY A 91 -4.73 0.22 3.30
C GLY A 91 -5.49 1.30 4.09
N LEU A 92 -6.17 2.24 3.41
CA LEU A 92 -7.04 3.22 4.09
C LEU A 92 -8.31 2.59 4.70
N HIS A 93 -8.91 1.60 4.03
CA HIS A 93 -10.09 0.92 4.57
C HIS A 93 -9.75 0.21 5.88
N GLU A 94 -8.60 -0.46 5.90
CA GLU A 94 -8.16 -1.19 7.08
C GLU A 94 -7.89 -0.26 8.26
N CYS A 95 -7.36 0.95 8.01
CA CYS A 95 -7.24 1.98 9.04
C CYS A 95 -8.61 2.47 9.57
N TYR A 96 -9.63 2.61 8.72
CA TYR A 96 -10.95 3.10 9.14
C TYR A 96 -11.76 2.07 9.92
N PHE A 97 -11.66 0.80 9.54
CA PHE A 97 -12.56 -0.25 10.02
C PHE A 97 -11.87 -1.26 10.94
N LEU A 98 -10.61 -1.02 11.34
CA LEU A 98 -9.82 -1.87 12.26
C LEU A 98 -9.74 -3.33 11.80
N SER A 99 -9.75 -3.58 10.49
CA SER A 99 -9.57 -4.91 9.91
C SER A 99 -8.07 -5.29 9.84
N THR A 100 -7.77 -6.53 9.42
CA THR A 100 -6.40 -7.05 9.32
C THR A 100 -5.51 -6.17 8.43
N CYS A 101 -4.75 -5.25 9.02
CA CYS A 101 -4.00 -4.25 8.29
C CYS A 101 -2.63 -4.77 7.82
N PHE A 102 -2.36 -4.70 6.51
CA PHE A 102 -1.09 -5.14 5.91
C PHE A 102 -0.12 -3.99 5.60
N CYS A 103 -0.52 -2.73 5.79
CA CYS A 103 0.39 -1.58 5.69
C CYS A 103 0.77 -1.04 7.07
N GLU A 104 1.80 -0.21 7.13
CA GLU A 104 2.25 0.45 8.37
C GLU A 104 1.45 1.71 8.71
N LEU A 105 0.48 2.09 7.88
CA LEU A 105 -0.34 3.26 8.14
C LEU A 105 -1.17 3.09 9.42
N GLY A 106 -0.91 3.95 10.40
CA GLY A 106 -1.59 3.94 11.69
C GLY A 106 -1.07 2.90 12.69
N LYS A 107 0.02 2.20 12.37
CA LYS A 107 0.73 1.33 13.32
C LYS A 107 1.86 2.07 14.01
N VAL A 108 2.15 1.69 15.25
CA VAL A 108 3.37 2.08 15.94
C VAL A 108 4.51 1.25 15.37
N SER A 109 5.25 1.81 14.41
CA SER A 109 6.44 1.20 13.84
C SER A 109 7.70 1.65 14.59
N VAL A 110 8.76 0.84 14.53
CA VAL A 110 10.07 1.14 15.13
C VAL A 110 10.74 2.31 14.40
N GLU A 111 10.44 2.49 13.12
CA GLU A 111 10.89 3.62 12.32
C GLU A 111 9.79 4.67 12.15
N PRO A 112 10.13 5.96 12.22
CA PRO A 112 9.15 7.01 11.95
C PRO A 112 8.69 6.95 10.50
N LEU A 113 7.37 6.84 10.30
CA LEU A 113 6.75 6.95 8.98
C LEU A 113 7.13 8.28 8.31
N PRO A 114 7.16 8.34 6.96
CA PRO A 114 7.63 9.51 6.23
C PRO A 114 6.80 10.77 6.44
N TYR A 115 5.54 10.61 6.87
CA TYR A 115 4.60 11.67 7.22
C TYR A 115 3.79 11.28 8.46
N PRO A 116 3.40 12.24 9.32
CA PRO A 116 2.45 12.00 10.38
C PRO A 116 1.13 11.44 9.86
N LEU A 117 0.52 10.52 10.62
CA LEU A 117 -0.76 9.91 10.24
C LEU A 117 -1.85 10.95 9.94
N LYS A 118 -1.90 12.05 10.68
CA LYS A 118 -2.86 13.15 10.48
C LYS A 118 -2.78 13.74 9.07
N GLU A 119 -1.58 13.95 8.55
CA GLU A 119 -1.36 14.50 7.20
C GLU A 119 -1.80 13.50 6.13
N VAL A 120 -1.45 12.22 6.30
CA VAL A 120 -1.87 11.16 5.38
C VAL A 120 -3.40 11.02 5.36
N LEU A 121 -4.06 11.10 6.51
CA LEU A 121 -5.53 11.07 6.60
C LEU A 121 -6.17 12.33 6.00
N ALA A 122 -5.53 13.50 6.09
CA ALA A 122 -6.03 14.73 5.49
C ALA A 122 -6.07 14.63 3.96
N VAL A 123 -4.96 14.22 3.32
CA VAL A 123 -4.88 14.07 1.86
C VAL A 123 -5.80 12.96 1.32
N LYS A 124 -6.03 11.91 2.11
CA LYS A 124 -6.96 10.83 1.77
C LYS A 124 -8.43 11.23 1.89
N ASN A 125 -8.75 12.21 2.72
CA ASN A 125 -10.10 12.76 2.88
C ASN A 125 -10.38 13.99 2.00
N GLY A 126 -9.43 14.40 1.15
CA GLY A 126 -9.56 15.64 0.37
C GLY A 126 -9.53 16.90 1.24
N ARG A 127 -8.91 16.84 2.42
CA ARG A 127 -8.78 17.94 3.39
C ARG A 127 -7.34 18.45 3.50
N ALA A 128 -6.56 18.32 2.42
CA ALA A 128 -5.26 18.97 2.37
C ALA A 128 -5.52 20.47 2.13
N GLU A 129 -5.42 21.27 3.18
CA GLU A 129 -5.34 22.73 3.09
C GLU A 129 -4.01 23.15 2.45
#